data_AF-A0A9Q0PUX9-F1
#
_entry.id   AF-A0A9Q0PUX9-F1
#
_cell.length_a   1.000
_cell.length_b   1.000
_cell.length_c   1.000
_cell.angle_alpha   90.00
_cell.angle_beta   90.00
_cell.angle_gamma   90.00
#
_symmetry.space_group_name_H-M   'P 1'
#
loop_
_entity.id
_entity.type
_entity.pdbx_description
1 polymer ?
#
loop_
_entity_poly.entity_id
_entity_poly.type
_entity_poly.pdbx_seq_one_letter_code
_entity_poly.pdbx_strand_id
1 'polypeptide(L)'
;MFYKCYVGLFLLTFKAAASIENGFVVNGNFELGGGAEFSQKGLFRLTNSSTFGVGRAFYSQPLNFKNSSNGSSVSFSTTFVFAFVLDEEHLPGHGMAFMIAPSKNLTGASQAQHLGLFNRTNNGDPSNHVVAIELDTFQNDEFKDINVESQFRLGWNMMPQKLSLM
;
A
#
# COMPACT_ATOMS: atom_id res chain seq x y z
N MET A 1 16.29 15.75 -2.69
CA MET A 1 17.05 14.71 -1.94
C MET A 1 16.62 14.82 -0.49
N PHE A 2 15.91 13.83 0.03
CA PHE A 2 15.02 14.02 1.19
C PHE A 2 15.29 13.00 2.30
N TYR A 3 15.00 13.42 3.53
CA TYR A 3 15.55 12.83 4.76
C TYR A 3 14.48 12.16 5.64
N LYS A 4 13.20 12.18 5.21
CA LYS A 4 12.03 11.74 5.97
C LYS A 4 10.98 11.17 5.00
N CYS A 5 10.60 9.90 5.15
CA CYS A 5 9.56 9.22 4.37
C CYS A 5 8.71 8.35 5.32
N TYR A 6 7.43 8.10 5.02
CA TYR A 6 6.56 7.29 5.89
C TYR A 6 6.55 5.80 5.48
N VAL A 7 6.49 4.87 6.45
CA VAL A 7 6.71 3.41 6.25
C VAL A 7 5.97 2.56 7.30
N GLY A 8 5.25 1.50 6.90
CA GLY A 8 4.63 0.52 7.83
C GLY A 8 5.61 -0.49 8.48
N LEU A 9 5.24 -1.08 9.64
CA LEU A 9 6.12 -1.60 10.72
C LEU A 9 5.53 -2.91 11.35
N PHE A 10 6.22 -3.94 11.89
CA PHE A 10 7.60 -4.50 11.80
C PHE A 10 7.66 -5.92 12.46
N LEU A 11 8.84 -6.59 12.44
CA LEU A 11 9.14 -8.00 12.78
C LEU A 11 9.29 -8.38 14.27
N LEU A 12 8.92 -9.63 14.62
CA LEU A 12 9.87 -10.69 15.07
C LEU A 12 9.23 -12.10 14.96
N THR A 13 10.04 -13.14 14.72
CA THR A 13 9.56 -14.51 14.47
C THR A 13 9.37 -15.37 15.72
N PHE A 14 8.18 -15.98 15.86
CA PHE A 14 7.97 -17.24 16.59
C PHE A 14 7.15 -18.20 15.71
N LYS A 15 7.18 -19.50 16.06
CA LYS A 15 6.64 -20.60 15.25
C LYS A 15 5.18 -20.40 14.85
N ALA A 16 4.83 -20.90 13.65
CA ALA A 16 3.48 -20.84 13.12
C ALA A 16 2.44 -21.49 14.04
N ALA A 17 1.39 -20.72 14.33
CA ALA A 17 0.07 -21.21 14.69
C ALA A 17 -0.96 -20.25 14.08
N ALA A 18 -1.69 -20.71 13.06
CA ALA A 18 -2.87 -20.02 12.58
C ALA A 18 -4.04 -20.30 13.54
N SER A 19 -4.13 -19.54 14.62
CA SER A 19 -5.33 -19.31 15.44
C SER A 19 -4.93 -18.46 16.66
N ILE A 20 -5.59 -17.33 16.89
CA ILE A 20 -5.52 -16.62 18.18
C ILE A 20 -6.91 -16.04 18.49
N GLU A 21 -7.52 -16.47 19.58
CA GLU A 21 -8.84 -16.01 20.06
C GLU A 21 -8.87 -14.52 20.47
N ASN A 22 -7.72 -13.82 20.44
CA ASN A 22 -7.52 -12.46 20.95
C ASN A 22 -7.15 -11.40 19.89
N GLY A 23 -7.32 -11.69 18.59
CA GLY A 23 -7.22 -10.67 17.52
C GLY A 23 -5.80 -10.41 16.96
N PHE A 24 -5.67 -9.34 16.18
CA PHE A 24 -4.46 -8.98 15.44
C PHE A 24 -3.60 -7.99 16.23
N VAL A 25 -2.27 -8.19 16.21
CA VAL A 25 -1.32 -7.27 16.86
C VAL A 25 -0.78 -6.29 15.83
N VAL A 26 -1.01 -5.00 16.06
CA VAL A 26 -0.43 -3.89 15.28
C VAL A 26 0.61 -3.18 16.13
N ASN A 27 1.86 -3.14 15.65
CA ASN A 27 2.95 -2.47 16.33
C ASN A 27 3.08 -1.02 15.86
N GLY A 28 2.98 -0.07 16.78
CA GLY A 28 3.19 1.36 16.53
C GLY A 28 1.91 2.14 16.18
N ASN A 29 2.09 3.46 16.02
CA ASN A 29 0.98 4.39 15.79
C ASN A 29 0.76 4.65 14.29
N PHE A 30 -0.51 4.73 13.88
CA PHE A 30 -0.90 4.96 12.49
C PHE A 30 -1.92 6.10 12.39
N GLU A 31 -1.78 6.90 11.34
CA GLU A 31 -2.75 7.89 10.89
C GLU A 31 -3.57 7.32 9.75
N LEU A 32 -4.89 7.33 9.92
CA LEU A 32 -5.84 6.86 8.93
C LEU A 32 -6.25 8.02 7.99
N GLY A 33 -6.53 7.68 6.73
CA GLY A 33 -7.05 8.63 5.75
C GLY A 33 -7.97 7.97 4.73
N GLY A 34 -8.88 8.75 4.14
CA GLY A 34 -9.96 8.19 3.32
C GLY A 34 -10.96 7.41 4.18
N GLY A 35 -11.50 6.32 3.64
CA GLY A 35 -12.44 5.42 4.33
C GLY A 35 -11.79 4.35 5.22
N ALA A 36 -10.51 4.51 5.59
CA ALA A 36 -9.84 3.52 6.43
C ALA A 36 -10.26 3.61 7.90
N GLU A 37 -10.49 2.45 8.50
CA GLU A 37 -10.89 2.29 9.90
C GLU A 37 -9.94 1.35 10.65
N PHE A 38 -9.83 1.52 11.96
CA PHE A 38 -9.16 0.58 12.85
C PHE A 38 -10.18 -0.05 13.80
N SER A 39 -10.29 -1.38 13.78
CA SER A 39 -11.25 -2.12 14.57
C SER A 39 -10.73 -2.46 15.97
N GLN A 40 -11.65 -2.69 16.91
CA GLN A 40 -11.34 -3.17 18.27
C GLN A 40 -10.61 -4.52 18.30
N LYS A 41 -10.63 -5.30 17.20
CA LYS A 41 -9.90 -6.57 17.05
C LYS A 41 -8.47 -6.41 16.51
N GLY A 42 -7.97 -5.17 16.42
CA GLY A 42 -6.61 -4.86 15.95
C GLY A 42 -6.44 -4.91 14.42
N LEU A 43 -7.53 -4.99 13.66
CA LEU A 43 -7.49 -4.98 12.18
C LEU A 43 -7.68 -3.57 11.62
N PHE A 44 -6.83 -3.19 10.67
CA PHE A 44 -7.15 -2.12 9.72
C PHE A 44 -8.11 -2.64 8.66
N ARG A 45 -9.20 -1.90 8.42
CA ARG A 45 -10.07 -2.05 7.27
C ARG A 45 -9.81 -0.86 6.35
N LEU A 46 -9.12 -1.08 5.23
CA LEU A 46 -8.78 0.00 4.29
C LEU A 46 -10.01 0.46 3.48
N THR A 47 -10.89 -0.46 3.12
CA THR A 47 -12.13 -0.20 2.38
C THR A 47 -13.28 -1.06 2.93
N ASN A 48 -14.51 -0.66 2.67
CA ASN A 48 -15.71 -1.46 2.89
C ASN A 48 -16.37 -1.79 1.52
N SER A 49 -17.60 -2.28 1.50
CA SER A 49 -18.35 -2.61 0.27
C SER A 49 -18.76 -1.41 -0.59
N SER A 50 -18.38 -0.17 -0.24
CA SER A 50 -18.62 0.98 -1.11
C SER A 50 -17.82 0.87 -2.42
N THR A 51 -18.50 0.98 -3.56
CA THR A 51 -17.84 1.13 -4.86
C THR A 51 -16.94 2.37 -4.87
N PHE A 52 -15.76 2.24 -5.50
CA PHE A 52 -14.74 3.31 -5.57
C PHE A 52 -14.32 3.87 -4.20
N GLY A 53 -14.31 3.03 -3.15
CA GLY A 53 -13.70 3.37 -1.86
C GLY A 53 -12.17 3.44 -1.94
N VAL A 54 -11.57 4.37 -1.19
CA VAL A 54 -10.13 4.39 -0.91
C VAL A 54 -9.92 4.71 0.56
N GLY A 55 -9.10 3.91 1.24
CA GLY A 55 -8.58 4.23 2.55
C GLY A 55 -7.11 3.84 2.68
N ARG A 56 -6.42 4.50 3.61
CA ARG A 56 -4.97 4.46 3.77
C ARG A 56 -4.64 4.44 5.27
N ALA A 57 -3.60 3.71 5.64
CA ALA A 57 -3.02 3.72 6.98
C ALA A 57 -1.53 4.05 6.88
N PHE A 58 -1.14 5.25 7.27
CA PHE A 58 0.25 5.68 7.29
C PHE A 58 0.83 5.52 8.70
N TYR A 59 2.03 4.99 8.83
CA TYR A 59 2.75 5.07 10.11
C TYR A 59 2.95 6.53 10.51
N SER A 60 2.64 6.88 11.75
CA SER A 60 2.56 8.29 12.18
C SER A 60 3.90 9.01 12.11
N GLN A 61 5.00 8.30 12.39
CA GLN A 61 6.35 8.88 12.39
C GLN A 61 7.05 8.66 11.04
N PRO A 62 7.76 9.66 10.48
CA PRO A 62 8.60 9.45 9.32
C PRO A 62 9.86 8.64 9.69
N LEU A 63 10.24 7.70 8.84
CA LEU A 63 11.53 7.02 8.87
C LEU A 63 12.54 7.74 7.97
N ASN A 64 13.82 7.67 8.35
CA ASN A 64 14.91 8.32 7.62
C ASN A 64 15.69 7.25 6.85
N PHE A 65 15.46 7.12 5.54
CA PHE A 65 16.18 6.14 4.71
C PHE A 65 17.62 6.54 4.34
N LYS A 66 17.99 7.81 4.54
CA LYS A 66 19.35 8.34 4.37
C LYS A 66 19.62 9.45 5.38
N ASN A 67 20.80 9.41 6.01
CA ASN A 67 21.23 10.43 6.98
C ASN A 67 21.82 11.70 6.32
N SER A 68 22.25 11.62 5.07
CA SER A 68 22.71 12.77 4.28
C SER A 68 22.63 12.44 2.78
N SER A 69 22.80 13.44 1.91
CA SER A 69 22.85 13.25 0.45
C SER A 69 23.83 12.15 0.02
N ASN A 70 25.03 12.17 0.60
CA ASN A 70 26.11 11.23 0.26
C ASN A 70 26.17 10.04 1.24
N GLY A 71 25.19 9.92 2.15
CA GLY A 71 25.11 8.83 3.12
C GLY A 71 24.55 7.55 2.51
N SER A 72 24.99 6.41 3.04
CA SER A 72 24.46 5.09 2.69
C SER A 72 22.95 5.02 2.94
N SER A 73 22.25 4.31 2.06
CA SER A 73 20.83 3.96 2.25
C SER A 73 20.66 2.92 3.35
N VAL A 74 19.57 3.06 4.12
CA VAL A 74 19.15 2.08 5.12
C VAL A 74 18.35 0.96 4.45
N SER A 75 18.71 -0.30 4.72
CA SER A 75 17.91 -1.47 4.35
C SER A 75 16.71 -1.63 5.27
N PHE A 76 15.57 -2.05 4.73
CA PHE A 76 14.36 -2.33 5.49
C PHE A 76 13.72 -3.65 5.06
N SER A 77 12.84 -4.17 5.90
CA SER A 77 11.96 -5.29 5.59
C SER A 77 10.58 -5.00 6.20
N THR A 78 9.54 -5.53 5.57
CA THR A 78 8.15 -5.41 6.05
C THR A 78 7.46 -6.76 5.90
N THR A 79 6.47 -7.03 6.73
CA THR A 79 5.65 -8.24 6.69
C THR A 79 4.29 -7.88 7.26
N PHE A 80 3.24 -8.22 6.53
CA PHE A 80 1.86 -7.96 6.91
C PHE A 80 0.99 -9.14 6.47
N VAL A 81 -0.11 -9.36 7.21
CA VAL A 81 -1.16 -10.30 6.82
C VAL A 81 -2.36 -9.46 6.38
N PHE A 82 -2.94 -9.80 5.24
CA PHE A 82 -4.10 -9.14 4.68
C PHE A 82 -5.13 -10.19 4.24
N ALA A 83 -6.37 -9.75 4.04
CA ALA A 83 -7.42 -10.56 3.45
C ALA A 83 -8.31 -9.65 2.60
N PHE A 84 -8.61 -10.08 1.38
CA PHE A 84 -9.70 -9.51 0.60
C PHE A 84 -10.98 -10.26 0.98
N VAL A 85 -11.99 -9.53 1.46
CA VAL A 85 -13.34 -10.05 1.64
C VAL A 85 -14.11 -9.63 0.39
N LEU A 86 -14.50 -10.61 -0.42
CA LEU A 86 -15.28 -10.36 -1.62
C LEU A 86 -16.73 -10.02 -1.25
N ASP A 87 -17.32 -9.13 -2.04
CA ASP A 87 -18.74 -8.80 -2.01
C ASP A 87 -19.35 -9.36 -3.31
N GLU A 88 -20.32 -10.27 -3.19
CA GLU A 88 -20.93 -10.95 -4.35
C GLU A 88 -21.79 -9.99 -5.20
N GLU A 89 -22.16 -8.81 -4.68
CA GLU A 89 -22.93 -7.80 -5.41
C GLU A 89 -22.06 -6.93 -6.34
N HIS A 90 -20.73 -6.98 -6.22
CA HIS A 90 -19.80 -6.07 -6.88
C HIS A 90 -18.66 -6.80 -7.63
N LEU A 91 -18.13 -6.19 -8.69
CA LEU A 91 -16.92 -6.71 -9.35
C LEU A 91 -15.74 -6.64 -8.37
N PRO A 92 -14.93 -7.72 -8.26
CA PRO A 92 -13.75 -7.71 -7.40
C PRO A 92 -12.73 -6.70 -7.93
N GLY A 93 -12.23 -5.80 -7.07
CA GLY A 93 -11.20 -4.85 -7.46
C GLY A 93 -11.12 -3.60 -6.58
N HIS A 94 -10.10 -2.75 -6.75
CA HIS A 94 -8.95 -2.96 -7.66
C HIS A 94 -7.75 -3.61 -6.95
N GLY A 95 -7.54 -3.37 -5.65
CA GLY A 95 -6.45 -4.02 -4.92
C GLY A 95 -6.00 -3.22 -3.70
N MET A 96 -4.75 -3.45 -3.28
CA MET A 96 -4.08 -2.66 -2.24
C MET A 96 -2.60 -2.45 -2.56
N ALA A 97 -1.95 -1.51 -1.90
CA ALA A 97 -0.51 -1.28 -2.04
C ALA A 97 0.16 -1.01 -0.68
N PHE A 98 1.33 -1.61 -0.47
CA PHE A 98 2.31 -1.09 0.50
C PHE A 98 3.12 0.02 -0.17
N MET A 99 3.21 1.19 0.43
CA MET A 99 3.90 2.34 -0.18
C MET A 99 4.88 3.03 0.76
N ILE A 100 5.91 3.63 0.16
CA ILE A 100 6.84 4.56 0.78
C ILE A 100 6.74 5.89 0.03
N ALA A 101 6.50 6.98 0.76
CA ALA A 101 6.30 8.31 0.19
C ALA A 101 6.90 9.42 1.08
N PRO A 102 7.27 10.58 0.49
CA PRO A 102 7.78 11.73 1.24
C PRO A 102 6.68 12.44 2.06
N SER A 103 5.40 12.16 1.79
CA SER A 103 4.25 12.81 2.39
C SER A 103 3.10 11.81 2.56
N LYS A 104 2.29 12.02 3.61
CA LYS A 104 0.98 11.36 3.78
C LYS A 104 -0.12 12.00 2.92
N ASN A 105 0.13 13.20 2.40
CA ASN A 105 -0.82 13.93 1.57
C ASN A 105 -0.80 13.41 0.13
N LEU A 106 -1.84 12.64 -0.22
CA LEU A 106 -2.11 12.16 -1.58
C LEU A 106 -3.38 12.84 -2.15
N THR A 107 -3.51 14.16 -1.95
CA THR A 107 -4.62 14.95 -2.51
C THR A 107 -4.71 14.76 -4.02
N GLY A 108 -5.91 14.48 -4.51
CA GLY A 108 -6.17 14.25 -5.93
C GLY A 108 -5.81 12.84 -6.42
N ALA A 109 -5.25 11.95 -5.61
CA ALA A 109 -5.06 10.55 -6.00
C ALA A 109 -6.43 9.85 -6.14
N SER A 110 -6.67 9.27 -7.32
CA SER A 110 -7.94 8.64 -7.70
C SER A 110 -8.05 7.19 -7.24
N GLN A 111 -9.28 6.70 -7.19
CA GLN A 111 -9.59 5.31 -6.83
C GLN A 111 -9.36 4.37 -8.04
N ALA A 112 -9.95 3.18 -7.96
CA ALA A 112 -9.89 2.18 -9.02
C ALA A 112 -8.44 1.85 -9.44
N GLN A 113 -8.13 1.93 -10.73
CA GLN A 113 -6.86 1.50 -11.32
C GLN A 113 -5.62 2.21 -10.76
N HIS A 114 -5.78 3.35 -10.07
CA HIS A 114 -4.65 4.07 -9.48
C HIS A 114 -4.39 3.71 -8.00
N LEU A 115 -5.15 2.75 -7.44
CA LEU A 115 -5.04 2.23 -6.06
C LEU A 115 -5.02 3.31 -4.95
N GLY A 116 -5.52 4.52 -5.21
CA GLY A 116 -5.41 5.65 -4.28
C GLY A 116 -3.99 6.23 -4.14
N LEU A 117 -3.07 5.90 -5.05
CA LEU A 117 -1.68 6.40 -5.09
C LEU A 117 -1.52 7.63 -5.99
N PHE A 118 -2.06 7.54 -7.21
CA PHE A 118 -1.86 8.52 -8.30
C PHE A 118 -3.19 8.91 -8.96
N ASN A 119 -3.12 9.74 -9.99
CA ASN A 119 -4.23 10.03 -10.90
C ASN A 119 -3.73 10.16 -12.35
N ARG A 120 -4.65 10.34 -13.30
CA ARG A 120 -4.34 10.46 -14.74
C ARG A 120 -3.38 11.59 -15.12
N THR A 121 -3.17 12.59 -14.26
CA THR A 121 -2.31 13.76 -14.52
C THR A 121 -0.94 13.68 -13.85
N ASN A 122 -0.77 12.88 -12.78
CA ASN A 122 0.51 12.72 -12.08
C ASN A 122 1.07 11.29 -12.11
N ASN A 123 0.37 10.31 -12.67
CA ASN A 123 0.89 8.96 -12.90
C ASN A 123 2.10 9.03 -13.86
N GLY A 124 3.30 8.67 -13.39
CA GLY A 124 4.55 8.85 -14.14
C GLY A 124 5.36 10.09 -13.77
N ASP A 125 4.84 10.99 -12.93
CA ASP A 125 5.56 12.20 -12.54
C ASP A 125 6.78 11.86 -11.65
N PRO A 126 8.02 12.17 -12.07
CA PRO A 126 9.21 11.86 -11.28
C PRO A 126 9.27 12.55 -9.91
N SER A 127 8.50 13.63 -9.72
CA SER A 127 8.41 14.40 -8.46
C SER A 127 7.52 13.77 -7.39
N ASN A 128 6.71 12.75 -7.73
CA ASN A 128 5.91 11.99 -6.76
C ASN A 128 6.79 11.40 -5.62
N HIS A 129 7.97 10.90 -6.00
CA HIS A 129 8.91 10.19 -5.13
C HIS A 129 8.27 9.03 -4.31
N VAL A 130 7.34 8.31 -4.93
CA VAL A 130 6.61 7.19 -4.34
C VAL A 130 7.19 5.86 -4.82
N VAL A 131 7.37 4.91 -3.91
CA VAL A 131 7.62 3.49 -4.21
C VAL A 131 6.43 2.69 -3.73
N ALA A 132 5.91 1.78 -4.54
CA ALA A 132 4.77 0.93 -4.20
C ALA A 132 5.06 -0.55 -4.48
N ILE A 133 4.59 -1.42 -3.58
CA ILE A 133 4.42 -2.85 -3.81
C ILE A 133 2.91 -3.09 -3.86
N GLU A 134 2.43 -3.51 -5.02
CA GLU A 134 0.99 -3.59 -5.32
C GLU A 134 0.52 -5.04 -5.32
N LEU A 135 -0.67 -5.22 -4.79
CA LEU A 135 -1.49 -6.43 -4.80
C LEU A 135 -2.71 -6.10 -5.65
N ASP A 136 -2.53 -6.20 -6.97
CA ASP A 136 -3.58 -5.88 -7.93
C ASP A 136 -4.50 -7.10 -8.13
N THR A 137 -5.79 -6.83 -8.27
CA THR A 137 -6.86 -7.84 -8.38
C THR A 137 -7.79 -7.55 -9.56
N PHE A 138 -7.54 -6.49 -10.34
CA PHE A 138 -8.37 -6.12 -11.48
C PHE A 138 -7.50 -5.87 -12.72
N GLN A 139 -7.83 -6.49 -13.85
CA GLN A 139 -7.07 -6.29 -15.08
C GLN A 139 -7.41 -4.93 -15.72
N ASN A 140 -6.48 -3.99 -15.68
CA ASN A 140 -6.57 -2.70 -16.33
C ASN A 140 -5.79 -2.67 -17.67
N ASP A 141 -6.52 -2.73 -18.78
CA ASP A 141 -5.96 -2.71 -20.13
C ASP A 141 -5.12 -1.43 -20.41
N GLU A 142 -5.45 -0.30 -19.78
CA GLU A 142 -4.64 0.93 -19.91
C GLU A 142 -3.21 0.77 -19.35
N PHE A 143 -2.97 -0.20 -18.47
CA PHE A 143 -1.67 -0.53 -17.88
C PHE A 143 -1.07 -1.84 -18.41
N LYS A 144 -1.76 -2.49 -19.37
CA LYS A 144 -1.36 -3.73 -20.07
C LYS A 144 -1.22 -4.91 -19.13
N ASP A 145 -2.27 -5.12 -18.33
CA ASP A 145 -2.28 -6.15 -17.30
C ASP A 145 -2.42 -7.55 -17.90
N ILE A 146 -1.70 -8.52 -17.33
CA ILE A 146 -1.36 -9.76 -18.04
C ILE A 146 -2.49 -10.80 -17.96
N ASN A 147 -3.30 -10.76 -16.91
CA ASN A 147 -4.54 -11.52 -16.71
C ASN A 147 -5.32 -10.99 -15.50
N VAL A 148 -6.50 -11.58 -15.23
CA VAL A 148 -7.35 -11.34 -14.04
C VAL A 148 -6.91 -12.10 -12.77
N GLU A 149 -5.79 -12.82 -12.79
CA GLU A 149 -5.25 -13.43 -11.57
C GLU A 149 -4.60 -12.36 -10.69
N SER A 150 -4.61 -12.51 -9.37
CA SER A 150 -4.04 -11.49 -8.46
C SER A 150 -2.53 -11.33 -8.69
N GLN A 151 -2.08 -10.11 -8.98
CA GLN A 151 -0.71 -9.82 -9.41
C GLN A 151 0.07 -9.05 -8.35
N PHE A 152 1.31 -9.49 -8.11
CA PHE A 152 2.29 -8.75 -7.32
C PHE A 152 3.11 -7.85 -8.24
N ARG A 153 3.17 -6.54 -7.96
CA ARG A 153 3.92 -5.58 -8.79
C ARG A 153 4.76 -4.61 -7.97
N LEU A 154 5.78 -4.04 -8.61
CA LEU A 154 6.67 -3.02 -8.04
C LEU A 154 6.60 -1.73 -8.86
N GLY A 155 5.98 -0.69 -8.30
CA GLY A 155 5.82 0.63 -8.90
C GLY A 155 6.81 1.65 -8.35
N TRP A 156 7.30 2.53 -9.24
CA TRP A 156 8.13 3.69 -8.87
C TRP A 156 7.56 4.94 -9.57
N ASN A 157 7.05 5.90 -8.80
CA ASN A 157 6.40 7.14 -9.26
C ASN A 157 5.16 6.98 -10.17
N MET A 158 4.74 5.74 -10.45
CA MET A 158 3.69 5.41 -11.40
C MET A 158 3.05 4.07 -11.08
N MET A 159 1.85 3.84 -11.61
CA MET A 159 1.29 2.50 -11.74
C MET A 159 2.24 1.66 -12.63
N PRO A 160 2.78 0.53 -12.14
CA PRO A 160 3.80 -0.24 -12.82
C PRO A 160 3.29 -0.92 -14.10
N GLN A 161 3.80 -0.46 -15.24
CA GLN A 161 3.80 -1.27 -16.46
C GLN A 161 4.95 -2.29 -16.38
N LYS A 162 4.66 -3.45 -15.78
CA LYS A 162 5.47 -4.68 -15.73
C LYS A 162 6.94 -4.54 -15.30
N LEU A 163 7.24 -4.91 -14.05
CA LEU A 163 8.53 -5.57 -13.77
C LEU A 163 8.38 -7.07 -14.07
N SER A 164 9.15 -7.59 -15.02
CA SER A 164 9.37 -9.02 -15.14
C SER A 164 10.52 -9.39 -14.19
N LEU A 165 10.20 -9.93 -13.02
CA LEU A 165 11.18 -10.72 -12.28
C LEU A 165 11.41 -12.00 -13.10
N MET A 166 12.63 -12.16 -13.62
CA MET A 166 13.13 -13.40 -14.23
C MET A 166 13.51 -14.40 -13.13
#